data_AF-A0A2D5UT05-F1
#
_entry.id   AF-A0A2D5UT05-F1
#
_cell.length_a   1.000
_cell.length_b   1.000
_cell.length_c   1.000
_cell.angle_alpha   90.00
_cell.angle_beta   90.00
_cell.angle_gamma   90.00
#
_symmetry.space_group_name_H-M   'P 1'
#
loop_
_entity.id
_entity.type
_entity.pdbx_description
1 polymer ?
#
loop_
_entity_poly.entity_id
_entity_poly.type
_entity_poly.pdbx_seq_one_letter_code
_entity_poly.pdbx_strand_id
1 'polypeptide(L)'
;MVQGTVSNAGKSVLVTALCRIFKDGGFTVAPFKAQNMSLNSFVTPDGGEIGRAQAVQAEAARIGPSVEMNPILLKPEGNSRSQVVVNGRPQMRTTAADYYKLKSELWPKVAEALDKLRSQYEIVVIEGAGSPAEINLAKDEIVNMRLARYCQAPVLLVGDINLGGVFAALLGTLWLLNPEDLSLVKGLVINKFRGDVSLLKPGIKFLEEKSDIPVLGV
;
A
#
# COMPACT_ATOMS: atom_id res chain seq x y z
N MET A 1 -1.44 -6.36 -4.63
CA MET A 1 -1.25 -5.31 -3.60
C MET A 1 0.17 -5.35 -3.09
N VAL A 2 0.81 -4.20 -2.88
CA VAL A 2 2.17 -4.10 -2.33
C VAL A 2 2.11 -3.54 -0.92
N GLN A 3 2.51 -4.35 0.06
CA GLN A 3 2.63 -3.98 1.46
C GLN A 3 4.10 -3.97 1.87
N GLY A 4 4.43 -3.48 3.06
CA GLY A 4 5.82 -3.48 3.50
C GLY A 4 5.93 -3.61 5.00
N THR A 5 7.04 -4.15 5.48
CA THR A 5 7.27 -4.36 6.92
C THR A 5 7.46 -3.06 7.69
N VAL A 6 7.73 -1.96 6.96
CA VAL A 6 7.94 -0.62 7.50
C VAL A 6 7.47 0.45 6.51
N SER A 7 7.23 1.66 7.03
CA SER A 7 7.14 2.87 6.21
C SER A 7 8.42 3.07 5.40
N ASN A 8 8.30 3.58 4.17
CA ASN A 8 9.43 3.79 3.26
C ASN A 8 10.18 2.53 2.79
N ALA A 9 9.63 1.32 2.93
CA ALA A 9 10.19 0.10 2.34
C ALA A 9 10.27 0.11 0.79
N GLY A 10 9.79 1.17 0.13
CA GLY A 10 9.81 1.34 -1.34
C GLY A 10 8.52 0.90 -2.05
N LYS A 11 7.43 0.71 -1.30
CA LYS A 11 6.10 0.36 -1.84
C LYS A 11 5.67 1.25 -3.00
N SER A 12 5.75 2.57 -2.85
CA SER A 12 5.28 3.51 -3.88
C SER A 12 6.07 3.39 -5.18
N VAL A 13 7.37 3.13 -5.11
CA VAL A 13 8.22 2.91 -6.30
C VAL A 13 7.85 1.60 -6.98
N LEU A 14 7.68 0.51 -6.21
CA LEU A 14 7.25 -0.78 -6.74
C LEU A 14 5.88 -0.71 -7.40
N VAL A 15 4.91 -0.03 -6.78
CA VAL A 15 3.57 0.19 -7.37
C VAL A 15 3.67 1.00 -8.66
N THR A 16 4.50 2.05 -8.69
CA THR A 16 4.75 2.83 -9.91
C THR A 16 5.33 1.96 -11.02
N ALA A 17 6.33 1.13 -10.71
CA ALA A 17 6.94 0.22 -11.67
C ALA A 17 5.94 -0.82 -12.18
N LEU A 18 5.16 -1.45 -11.29
CA LEU A 18 4.12 -2.41 -11.67
C LEU A 18 3.06 -1.78 -12.56
N CYS A 19 2.63 -0.55 -12.26
CA CYS A 19 1.70 0.19 -13.13
C CYS A 19 2.27 0.33 -14.55
N ARG A 20 3.55 0.71 -14.69
CA ARG A 20 4.22 0.82 -15.99
C ARG A 20 4.35 -0.55 -16.67
N ILE A 21 4.82 -1.57 -15.97
CA ILE A 21 5.02 -2.92 -16.52
C ILE A 21 3.70 -3.49 -17.06
N PHE A 22 2.63 -3.45 -16.28
CA PHE A 22 1.33 -3.97 -16.73
C PHE A 22 0.76 -3.14 -17.88
N LYS A 23 0.94 -1.82 -17.85
CA LYS A 23 0.48 -0.97 -18.94
C LYS A 23 1.22 -1.26 -20.25
N ASP A 24 2.54 -1.44 -20.18
CA ASP A 24 3.37 -1.77 -21.33
C ASP A 24 3.11 -3.21 -21.82
N GLY A 25 2.62 -4.09 -20.94
CA GLY A 25 2.08 -5.40 -21.27
C GLY A 25 0.69 -5.39 -21.93
N GLY A 26 0.10 -4.22 -22.18
CA GLY A 26 -1.16 -4.06 -22.91
C GLY A 26 -2.42 -3.94 -22.06
N PHE A 27 -2.31 -4.07 -20.73
CA PHE A 27 -3.48 -3.98 -19.83
C PHE A 27 -3.93 -2.54 -19.60
N THR A 28 -5.20 -2.37 -19.29
CA THR A 28 -5.72 -1.16 -18.63
C THR A 28 -5.43 -1.23 -17.14
N VAL A 29 -4.77 -0.20 -16.61
CA VAL A 29 -4.22 -0.22 -15.25
C VAL A 29 -4.59 1.05 -14.50
N ALA A 30 -4.95 0.92 -13.23
CA ALA A 30 -5.08 2.06 -12.31
C ALA A 30 -4.33 1.80 -11.00
N PRO A 31 -3.70 2.81 -10.40
CA PRO A 31 -3.17 2.71 -9.05
C PRO A 31 -4.27 2.95 -8.01
N PHE A 32 -4.07 2.41 -6.82
CA PHE A 32 -4.97 2.68 -5.70
C PHE A 32 -4.22 2.71 -4.37
N LYS A 33 -4.55 3.68 -3.52
CA LYS A 33 -4.10 3.75 -2.13
C LYS A 33 -5.26 4.24 -1.27
N ALA A 34 -5.87 3.33 -0.52
CA ALA A 34 -7.03 3.60 0.32
C ALA A 34 -6.87 4.86 1.20
N GLN A 35 -5.70 4.97 1.85
CA GLN A 35 -5.36 6.12 2.67
C GLN A 35 -3.91 6.53 2.44
N ASN A 36 -3.69 7.83 2.24
CA ASN A 36 -2.37 8.43 2.26
C ASN A 36 -2.27 9.45 3.41
N MET A 37 -1.06 9.72 3.90
CA MET A 37 -0.76 10.79 4.84
C MET A 37 0.40 11.61 4.29
N SER A 38 0.13 12.81 3.79
CA SER A 38 1.13 13.65 3.13
C SER A 38 0.67 15.10 3.07
N LEU A 39 1.61 16.04 3.21
CA LEU A 39 1.40 17.45 2.86
C LEU A 39 1.63 17.73 1.37
N ASN A 40 2.30 16.81 0.68
CA ASN A 40 2.55 16.90 -0.75
C ASN A 40 1.37 16.25 -1.50
N SER A 41 0.36 17.07 -1.80
CA SER A 41 -0.81 16.68 -2.59
C SER A 41 -0.67 17.09 -4.07
N PHE A 42 -1.52 16.51 -4.91
CA PHE A 42 -1.71 16.85 -6.31
C PHE A 42 -3.17 17.21 -6.51
N VAL A 43 -3.43 18.27 -7.28
CA VAL A 43 -4.78 18.68 -7.68
C VAL A 43 -5.13 17.98 -8.99
N THR A 44 -6.09 17.07 -8.92
CA THR A 44 -6.66 16.35 -10.06
C THR A 44 -7.30 17.33 -11.07
N PRO A 45 -7.47 16.94 -12.34
CA PRO A 45 -8.04 17.84 -13.36
C PRO A 45 -9.44 18.38 -13.03
N ASP A 46 -10.22 17.64 -12.22
CA ASP A 46 -11.55 18.02 -11.71
C ASP A 46 -11.49 18.80 -10.38
N GLY A 47 -10.29 19.17 -9.91
CA GLY A 47 -10.07 20.04 -8.77
C GLY A 47 -10.00 19.34 -7.40
N GLY A 48 -10.08 18.01 -7.35
CA GLY A 48 -9.92 17.23 -6.12
C GLY A 48 -8.46 17.02 -5.71
N GLU A 49 -8.20 16.85 -4.41
CA GLU A 49 -6.85 16.59 -3.88
C GLU A 49 -6.56 15.09 -3.67
N ILE A 50 -5.42 14.61 -4.17
CA ILE A 50 -4.86 13.28 -3.89
C ILE A 50 -3.40 13.35 -3.45
N GLY A 51 -2.83 12.28 -2.90
CA GLY A 51 -1.38 12.22 -2.65
C GLY A 51 -0.56 12.30 -3.94
N ARG A 52 0.56 13.03 -3.92
CA ARG A 52 1.46 13.19 -5.08
C ARG A 52 1.96 11.84 -5.64
N ALA A 53 2.19 10.86 -4.76
CA ALA A 53 2.61 9.51 -5.15
C ALA A 53 1.58 8.82 -6.08
N GLN A 54 0.28 8.99 -5.82
CA GLN A 54 -0.77 8.41 -6.65
C GLN A 54 -0.85 9.08 -8.02
N ALA A 55 -0.59 10.39 -8.09
CA ALA A 55 -0.48 11.08 -9.38
C ALA A 55 0.68 10.54 -10.24
N VAL A 56 1.85 10.29 -9.62
CA VAL A 56 3.00 9.67 -10.31
C VAL A 56 2.68 8.24 -10.75
N GLN A 57 1.96 7.47 -9.94
CA GLN A 57 1.53 6.12 -10.30
C GLN A 57 0.52 6.13 -11.46
N ALA A 58 -0.37 7.13 -11.52
CA ALA A 58 -1.33 7.30 -12.62
C ALA A 58 -0.61 7.61 -13.94
N GLU A 59 0.41 8.47 -13.89
CA GLU A 59 1.29 8.76 -15.02
C GLU A 59 2.03 7.50 -15.50
N ALA A 60 2.53 6.68 -14.56
CA ALA A 60 3.12 5.38 -14.89
C ALA A 60 2.13 4.43 -15.59
N ALA A 61 0.85 4.47 -15.20
CA ALA A 61 -0.22 3.75 -15.87
C ALA A 61 -0.72 4.39 -17.19
N ARG A 62 -0.18 5.55 -17.60
CA ARG A 62 -0.61 6.36 -18.76
C ARG A 62 -2.08 6.78 -18.70
N ILE A 63 -2.57 7.14 -17.52
CA ILE A 63 -3.93 7.65 -17.30
C ILE A 63 -3.91 8.96 -16.50
N GLY A 64 -5.00 9.73 -16.56
CA GLY A 64 -5.17 10.93 -15.75
C GLY A 64 -5.38 10.57 -14.26
N PRO A 65 -4.82 11.34 -13.32
CA PRO A 65 -5.07 11.12 -11.89
C PRO A 65 -6.52 11.45 -11.53
N SER A 66 -7.13 10.62 -10.68
CA SER A 66 -8.50 10.83 -10.18
C SER A 66 -8.59 10.58 -8.67
N VAL A 67 -9.62 11.12 -8.03
CA VAL A 67 -9.81 11.04 -6.57
C VAL A 67 -10.02 9.62 -6.07
N GLU A 68 -10.54 8.72 -6.91
CA GLU A 68 -10.72 7.31 -6.58
C GLU A 68 -9.39 6.59 -6.32
N MET A 69 -8.28 7.08 -6.90
CA MET A 69 -6.95 6.50 -6.69
C MET A 69 -6.44 6.73 -5.25
N ASN A 70 -6.98 7.74 -4.55
CA ASN A 70 -6.69 8.00 -3.15
C ASN A 70 -7.89 8.64 -2.44
N PRO A 71 -8.89 7.84 -2.04
CA PRO A 71 -10.15 8.38 -1.52
C PRO A 71 -9.99 9.06 -0.16
N ILE A 72 -9.04 8.63 0.67
CA ILE A 72 -8.74 9.27 1.97
C ILE A 72 -7.32 9.85 1.95
N LEU A 73 -7.19 11.15 2.15
CA LEU A 73 -5.91 11.84 2.31
C LEU A 73 -5.87 12.57 3.65
N LEU A 74 -4.87 12.25 4.47
CA LEU A 74 -4.59 12.93 5.73
C LEU A 74 -3.50 13.96 5.53
N LYS A 75 -3.78 15.22 5.88
CA LYS A 75 -2.83 16.33 5.85
C LYS A 75 -2.47 16.72 7.29
N PRO A 76 -1.27 16.36 7.79
CA PRO A 76 -0.90 16.60 9.18
C PRO A 76 -0.74 18.10 9.47
N GLU A 77 -1.31 18.58 10.58
CA GLU A 77 -1.34 20.02 10.96
C GLU A 77 -0.48 20.33 12.22
N GLY A 78 0.23 19.34 12.77
CA GLY A 78 0.91 19.44 14.07
C GLY A 78 0.00 19.07 15.24
N ASN A 79 0.56 19.00 16.46
CA ASN A 79 -0.18 18.64 17.70
C ASN A 79 -1.01 17.34 17.60
N SER A 80 -0.49 16.34 16.89
CA SER A 80 -1.19 15.06 16.64
C SER A 80 -2.57 15.24 15.98
N ARG A 81 -2.72 16.26 15.13
CA ARG A 81 -3.93 16.53 14.34
C ARG A 81 -3.68 16.38 12.85
N SER A 82 -4.76 16.09 12.12
CA SER A 82 -4.76 16.04 10.66
C SER A 82 -6.08 16.57 10.12
N GLN A 83 -6.00 17.29 9.00
CA GLN A 83 -7.15 17.50 8.13
C GLN A 83 -7.41 16.21 7.34
N VAL A 84 -8.68 15.80 7.29
CA VAL A 84 -9.15 14.65 6.53
C VAL A 84 -9.79 15.15 5.24
N VAL A 85 -9.19 14.77 4.12
CA VAL A 85 -9.71 14.96 2.78
C VAL A 85 -10.37 13.65 2.34
N VAL A 86 -11.63 13.71 1.93
CA VAL A 86 -12.42 12.57 1.45
C VAL A 86 -12.85 12.83 0.02
N ASN A 87 -12.52 11.92 -0.88
CA ASN A 87 -12.78 12.01 -2.32
C ASN A 87 -12.37 13.39 -2.88
N GLY A 88 -11.15 13.81 -2.54
CA GLY A 88 -10.56 15.05 -3.02
C GLY A 88 -11.05 16.33 -2.34
N ARG A 89 -11.97 16.26 -1.36
CA ARG A 89 -12.50 17.45 -0.67
C ARG A 89 -12.19 17.43 0.83
N PRO A 90 -11.67 18.52 1.41
CA PRO A 90 -11.54 18.64 2.86
C PRO A 90 -12.91 18.51 3.55
N GLN A 91 -13.03 17.60 4.51
CA GLN A 91 -14.27 17.34 5.25
C GLN A 91 -14.17 17.76 6.71
N MET A 92 -13.10 17.35 7.39
CA MET A 92 -12.94 17.60 8.82
C MET A 92 -11.49 17.73 9.25
N ARG A 93 -11.29 18.10 10.52
CA ARG A 93 -10.03 17.98 11.23
C ARG A 93 -10.23 17.05 12.41
N THR A 94 -9.24 16.21 12.68
CA THR A 94 -9.33 15.21 13.74
C THR A 94 -8.00 15.06 14.46
N THR A 95 -8.04 14.52 15.68
CA THR A 95 -6.85 14.03 16.38
C THR A 95 -6.49 12.64 15.86
N ALA A 96 -5.25 12.19 16.08
CA ALA A 96 -4.86 10.82 15.76
C ALA A 96 -5.76 9.78 16.46
N ALA A 97 -6.15 10.03 17.71
CA ALA A 97 -7.01 9.12 18.49
C ALA A 97 -8.44 9.03 17.92
N ASP A 98 -9.03 10.17 17.57
CA ASP A 98 -10.40 10.19 17.03
C ASP A 98 -10.44 9.71 15.58
N TYR A 99 -9.37 9.88 14.81
CA TYR A 99 -9.27 9.32 13.47
C TYR A 99 -9.44 7.80 13.45
N TYR A 100 -8.93 7.08 14.45
CA TYR A 100 -9.11 5.63 14.52
C TYR A 100 -10.58 5.23 14.59
N LYS A 101 -11.40 5.99 15.32
CA LYS A 101 -12.85 5.73 15.43
C LYS A 101 -13.58 6.00 14.10
N LEU A 102 -13.10 6.97 13.31
CA LEU A 102 -13.68 7.33 12.01
C LEU A 102 -13.41 6.30 10.90
N LYS A 103 -12.42 5.42 11.04
CA LYS A 103 -12.04 4.49 9.96
C LYS A 103 -13.19 3.58 9.51
N SER A 104 -14.05 3.16 10.44
CA SER A 104 -15.24 2.36 10.12
C SER A 104 -16.24 3.12 9.24
N GLU A 105 -16.43 4.42 9.50
CA GLU A 105 -17.29 5.32 8.73
C GLU A 105 -16.67 5.70 7.37
N LEU A 106 -15.35 5.72 7.27
CA LEU A 106 -14.62 6.00 6.03
C LEU A 106 -14.50 4.77 5.11
N TRP A 107 -14.64 3.56 5.66
CA TRP A 107 -14.52 2.32 4.89
C TRP A 107 -15.43 2.25 3.65
N PRO A 108 -16.73 2.60 3.71
CA PRO A 108 -17.58 2.62 2.52
C PRO A 108 -17.02 3.49 1.39
N LYS A 109 -16.37 4.62 1.70
CA LYS A 109 -15.75 5.50 0.70
C LYS A 109 -14.52 4.86 0.05
N VAL A 110 -13.74 4.12 0.82
CA VAL A 110 -12.61 3.34 0.30
C VAL A 110 -13.09 2.23 -0.64
N ALA A 111 -14.10 1.46 -0.22
CA ALA A 111 -14.65 0.36 -1.00
C ALA A 111 -15.27 0.85 -2.32
N GLU A 112 -16.12 1.88 -2.26
CA GLU A 112 -16.75 2.51 -3.43
C GLU A 112 -15.72 2.98 -4.46
N ALA A 113 -14.66 3.66 -4.01
CA ALA A 113 -13.59 4.13 -4.89
C ALA A 113 -12.81 2.96 -5.53
N LEU A 114 -12.49 1.92 -4.76
CA LEU A 114 -11.82 0.73 -5.29
C LEU A 114 -12.68 0.00 -6.31
N ASP A 115 -13.96 -0.22 -6.03
CA ASP A 115 -14.86 -0.95 -6.92
C ASP A 115 -15.12 -0.19 -8.21
N LYS A 116 -15.21 1.15 -8.14
CA LYS A 116 -15.26 2.01 -9.33
C LYS A 116 -14.05 1.80 -10.22
N LEU A 117 -12.83 1.82 -9.68
CA LEU A 117 -11.62 1.53 -10.47
C LEU A 117 -11.63 0.09 -11.01
N ARG A 118 -12.00 -0.91 -10.21
CA ARG A 118 -12.05 -2.31 -10.65
C ARG A 118 -13.08 -2.55 -11.75
N SER A 119 -14.15 -1.75 -11.82
CA SER A 119 -15.12 -1.83 -12.92
C SER A 119 -14.63 -1.22 -14.24
N GLN A 120 -13.56 -0.41 -14.20
CA GLN A 120 -13.06 0.37 -15.34
C GLN A 120 -11.71 -0.11 -15.87
N TYR A 121 -10.93 -0.80 -15.04
CA TYR A 121 -9.57 -1.24 -15.35
C TYR A 121 -9.40 -2.72 -15.08
N GLU A 122 -8.66 -3.41 -15.95
CA GLU A 122 -8.34 -4.83 -15.82
C GLU A 122 -7.44 -5.11 -14.60
N ILE A 123 -6.53 -4.19 -14.30
CA ILE A 123 -5.59 -4.33 -13.17
C ILE A 123 -5.64 -3.08 -12.29
N VAL A 124 -5.88 -3.29 -11.00
CA VAL A 124 -5.71 -2.24 -9.97
C VAL A 124 -4.49 -2.57 -9.11
N VAL A 125 -3.45 -1.73 -9.19
CA VAL A 125 -2.23 -1.92 -8.40
C VAL A 125 -2.36 -1.16 -7.08
N ILE A 126 -2.57 -1.91 -6.01
CA ILE A 126 -2.84 -1.35 -4.68
C ILE A 126 -1.55 -1.13 -3.88
N GLU A 127 -1.37 0.07 -3.32
CA GLU A 127 -0.32 0.41 -2.35
C GLU A 127 -0.84 0.37 -0.91
N GLY A 128 -0.32 -0.53 -0.08
CA GLY A 128 -0.59 -0.56 1.36
C GLY A 128 0.07 0.61 2.11
N ALA A 129 -0.31 0.82 3.37
CA ALA A 129 0.28 1.88 4.22
C ALA A 129 0.90 1.27 5.48
N GLY A 130 2.10 1.72 5.86
CA GLY A 130 2.79 1.14 7.02
C GLY A 130 3.01 -0.36 6.88
N SER A 131 2.87 -1.07 8.01
CA SER A 131 2.95 -2.53 8.14
C SER A 131 1.56 -3.18 8.22
N PRO A 132 1.33 -4.35 7.59
CA PRO A 132 0.08 -5.08 7.77
C PRO A 132 -0.07 -5.72 9.15
N ALA A 133 1.01 -5.81 9.92
CA ALA A 133 1.06 -6.46 11.24
C ALA A 133 0.95 -5.47 12.42
N GLU A 134 0.20 -4.37 12.26
CA GLU A 134 -0.13 -3.46 13.36
C GLU A 134 -1.24 -4.06 14.22
N ILE A 135 -0.89 -5.06 15.04
CA ILE A 135 -1.83 -5.89 15.83
C ILE A 135 -2.79 -5.08 16.70
N ASN A 136 -2.34 -3.93 17.19
CA ASN A 136 -3.14 -3.03 18.02
C ASN A 136 -4.18 -2.22 17.21
N LEU A 137 -4.08 -2.22 15.88
CA LEU A 137 -4.92 -1.44 14.97
C LEU A 137 -5.71 -2.30 13.97
N ALA A 138 -5.52 -3.63 13.99
CA ALA A 138 -6.04 -4.56 12.99
C ALA A 138 -7.56 -4.55 12.85
N LYS A 139 -8.32 -4.30 13.93
CA LYS A 139 -9.78 -4.30 13.92
C LYS A 139 -10.38 -3.21 13.03
N ASP A 140 -9.77 -2.02 13.05
CA ASP A 140 -10.29 -0.80 12.43
C ASP A 140 -9.47 -0.36 11.22
N GLU A 141 -8.47 -1.14 10.81
CA GLU A 141 -7.62 -0.78 9.67
C GLU A 141 -8.38 -0.84 8.33
N ILE A 142 -7.97 0.00 7.38
CA ILE A 142 -8.62 0.17 6.06
C ILE A 142 -7.60 0.18 4.90
N VAL A 143 -6.34 -0.13 5.18
CA VAL A 143 -5.19 0.19 4.31
C VAL A 143 -4.38 -1.02 3.89
N ASN A 144 -4.50 -2.15 4.60
CA ASN A 144 -3.69 -3.36 4.39
C ASN A 144 -4.56 -4.62 4.22
N MET A 145 -4.68 -5.48 5.24
CA MET A 145 -5.21 -6.83 5.07
C MET A 145 -6.73 -6.89 4.91
N ARG A 146 -7.50 -6.04 5.59
CA ARG A 146 -8.93 -5.83 5.35
C ARG A 146 -9.20 -5.45 3.91
N LEU A 147 -8.37 -4.56 3.34
CA LEU A 147 -8.48 -4.18 1.94
C LEU A 147 -8.12 -5.36 1.03
N ALA A 148 -7.04 -6.09 1.34
CA ALA A 148 -6.65 -7.29 0.60
C ALA A 148 -7.74 -8.37 0.64
N ARG A 149 -8.35 -8.65 1.80
CA ARG A 149 -9.47 -9.56 1.99
C ARG A 149 -10.70 -9.10 1.21
N TYR A 150 -11.04 -7.81 1.26
CA TYR A 150 -12.20 -7.26 0.56
C TYR A 150 -12.16 -7.54 -0.95
N CYS A 151 -10.99 -7.38 -1.56
CA CYS A 151 -10.83 -7.56 -3.01
C CYS A 151 -10.12 -8.86 -3.41
N GLN A 152 -9.83 -9.75 -2.46
CA GLN A 152 -9.04 -10.98 -2.64
C GLN A 152 -7.71 -10.72 -3.38
N ALA A 153 -7.03 -9.63 -3.03
CA ALA A 153 -5.82 -9.23 -3.74
C ALA A 153 -4.61 -10.08 -3.33
N PRO A 154 -3.81 -10.59 -4.29
CA PRO A 154 -2.52 -11.17 -3.98
C PRO A 154 -1.56 -10.10 -3.42
N VAL A 155 -0.89 -10.41 -2.32
CA VAL A 155 -0.01 -9.49 -1.60
C VAL A 155 1.46 -9.79 -1.86
N LEU A 156 2.21 -8.75 -2.20
CA LEU A 156 3.67 -8.71 -2.14
C LEU A 156 4.08 -7.99 -0.85
N LEU A 157 4.84 -8.66 0.01
CA LEU A 157 5.35 -8.08 1.25
C LEU A 157 6.81 -7.64 1.08
N VAL A 158 7.05 -6.34 1.23
CA VAL A 158 8.36 -5.72 0.97
C VAL A 158 9.11 -5.43 2.27
N GLY A 159 10.33 -5.96 2.39
CA GLY A 159 11.27 -5.65 3.47
C GLY A 159 12.32 -4.64 3.03
N ASP A 160 12.72 -3.73 3.93
CA ASP A 160 13.83 -2.79 3.70
C ASP A 160 15.13 -3.34 4.29
N ILE A 161 16.11 -3.68 3.45
CA ILE A 161 17.39 -4.20 3.92
C ILE A 161 18.32 -3.13 4.49
N ASN A 162 18.15 -1.87 4.13
CA ASN A 162 19.03 -0.79 4.61
C ASN A 162 18.87 -0.52 6.11
N LEU A 163 17.72 -0.88 6.69
CA LEU A 163 17.49 -0.74 8.13
C LEU A 163 18.13 -1.88 8.95
N GLY A 164 18.68 -2.90 8.28
CA GLY A 164 19.09 -4.15 8.93
C GLY A 164 17.90 -5.00 9.36
N GLY A 165 18.16 -6.27 9.72
CA GLY A 165 17.13 -7.16 10.27
C GLY A 165 16.00 -7.56 9.29
N VAL A 166 16.20 -7.44 7.97
CA VAL A 166 15.13 -7.65 6.97
C VAL A 166 14.46 -9.02 7.06
N PHE A 167 15.23 -10.09 7.33
CA PHE A 167 14.69 -11.44 7.49
C PHE A 167 13.77 -11.54 8.71
N ALA A 168 14.18 -10.95 9.84
CA ALA A 168 13.38 -10.91 11.06
C ALA A 168 12.12 -10.06 10.86
N ALA A 169 12.22 -8.93 10.14
CA ALA A 169 11.08 -8.08 9.84
C ALA A 169 10.05 -8.79 8.96
N LEU A 170 10.50 -9.50 7.92
CA LEU A 170 9.62 -10.28 7.03
C LEU A 170 8.97 -11.44 7.78
N LEU A 171 9.78 -12.32 8.41
CA LEU A 171 9.25 -13.47 9.16
C LEU A 171 8.36 -13.04 10.32
N GLY A 172 8.74 -12.01 11.07
CA GLY A 172 7.94 -11.47 12.17
C GLY A 172 6.61 -10.89 11.70
N THR A 173 6.60 -10.21 10.55
CA THR A 173 5.35 -9.72 9.95
C THR A 173 4.43 -10.89 9.57
N LEU A 174 4.97 -11.91 8.88
CA LEU A 174 4.19 -13.08 8.48
C LEU A 174 3.64 -13.86 9.69
N TRP A 175 4.45 -14.02 10.73
CA TRP A 175 4.06 -14.73 11.96
C TRP A 175 2.91 -14.05 12.71
N LEU A 176 2.79 -12.72 12.60
CA LEU A 176 1.71 -11.95 13.23
C LEU A 176 0.41 -11.95 12.42
N LEU A 177 0.42 -12.44 11.17
CA LEU A 177 -0.79 -12.55 10.35
C LEU A 177 -1.61 -13.77 10.77
N ASN A 178 -2.94 -13.63 10.76
CA ASN A 178 -3.82 -14.78 10.88
C ASN A 178 -3.76 -15.65 9.59
N PRO A 179 -4.25 -16.90 9.61
CA PRO A 179 -4.14 -17.79 8.46
C PRO A 179 -4.83 -17.28 7.18
N GLU A 180 -5.97 -16.59 7.30
CA GLU A 180 -6.69 -16.01 6.15
C GLU A 180 -5.82 -14.94 5.47
N ASP A 181 -5.22 -14.06 6.27
CA ASP A 181 -4.33 -12.99 5.82
C ASP A 181 -3.03 -13.54 5.24
N LEU A 182 -2.42 -14.50 5.92
CA LEU A 182 -1.20 -15.16 5.44
C LEU A 182 -1.43 -15.80 4.07
N SER A 183 -2.61 -16.40 3.83
CA SER A 183 -2.95 -17.03 2.56
C SER A 183 -2.97 -16.07 1.36
N LEU A 184 -3.15 -14.76 1.59
CA LEU A 184 -3.12 -13.74 0.54
C LEU A 184 -1.69 -13.31 0.18
N VAL A 185 -0.70 -13.59 1.02
CA VAL A 185 0.71 -13.25 0.73
C VAL A 185 1.29 -14.25 -0.27
N LYS A 186 1.62 -13.78 -1.47
CA LYS A 186 2.10 -14.61 -2.58
C LYS A 186 3.57 -14.44 -2.91
N GLY A 187 4.23 -13.46 -2.29
CA GLY A 187 5.64 -13.25 -2.50
C GLY A 187 6.25 -12.23 -1.55
N LEU A 188 7.53 -12.42 -1.29
CA LEU A 188 8.36 -11.51 -0.52
C LEU A 188 9.29 -10.73 -1.46
N VAL A 189 9.58 -9.49 -1.11
CA VAL A 189 10.55 -8.66 -1.81
C VAL A 189 11.52 -8.10 -0.79
N ILE A 190 12.80 -8.35 -0.97
CA ILE A 190 13.86 -7.62 -0.26
C ILE A 190 14.14 -6.40 -1.13
N ASN A 191 14.12 -5.20 -0.56
CA ASN A 191 14.31 -3.99 -1.35
C ASN A 191 15.48 -3.16 -0.83
N LYS A 192 16.00 -2.31 -1.71
CA LYS A 192 17.12 -1.40 -1.50
C LYS A 192 18.45 -2.08 -1.22
N PHE A 193 18.60 -3.35 -1.60
CA PHE A 193 19.88 -4.02 -1.56
C PHE A 193 20.86 -3.37 -2.53
N ARG A 194 22.12 -3.23 -2.10
CA ARG A 194 23.22 -2.70 -2.89
C ARG A 194 24.40 -3.64 -2.70
N GLY A 195 24.78 -4.36 -3.75
CA GLY A 195 25.92 -5.27 -3.70
C GLY A 195 25.70 -6.54 -4.50
N ASP A 196 26.52 -7.53 -4.23
CA ASP A 196 26.43 -8.84 -4.86
C ASP A 196 25.32 -9.69 -4.23
N VAL A 197 24.26 -9.94 -5.00
CA VAL A 197 23.10 -10.75 -4.59
C VAL A 197 23.51 -12.19 -4.25
N SER A 198 24.64 -12.68 -4.78
CA SER A 198 25.15 -14.02 -4.47
C SER A 198 25.36 -14.24 -2.97
N LEU A 199 25.76 -13.18 -2.24
CA LEU A 199 25.97 -13.20 -0.79
C LEU A 199 24.67 -13.34 0.00
N LEU A 200 23.53 -12.96 -0.58
CA LEU A 200 22.22 -13.01 0.07
C LEU A 200 21.50 -14.35 -0.13
N LYS A 201 21.93 -15.16 -1.11
CA LYS A 201 21.28 -16.43 -1.48
C LYS A 201 21.03 -17.39 -0.30
N PRO A 202 21.98 -17.61 0.63
CA PRO A 202 21.71 -18.49 1.78
C PRO A 202 20.59 -17.96 2.70
N GLY A 203 20.55 -16.63 2.89
CA GLY A 203 19.50 -15.98 3.69
C GLY A 203 18.13 -16.00 3.00
N ILE A 204 18.09 -15.83 1.68
CA ILE A 204 16.87 -15.98 0.87
C ILE A 204 16.32 -17.40 1.01
N LYS A 205 17.17 -18.42 0.83
CA LYS A 205 16.78 -19.82 0.97
C LYS A 205 16.21 -20.11 2.37
N PHE A 206 16.88 -19.63 3.42
CA PHE A 206 16.38 -19.75 4.79
C PHE A 206 15.02 -19.07 4.98
N LEU A 207 14.83 -17.88 4.41
CA LEU A 207 13.57 -17.14 4.48
C LEU A 207 12.44 -17.94 3.84
N GLU A 208 12.64 -18.42 2.60
CA GLU A 208 11.65 -19.21 1.87
C GLU A 208 11.29 -20.51 2.60
N GLU A 209 12.28 -21.24 3.14
CA GLU A 209 12.07 -22.45 3.94
C GLU A 209 11.28 -22.20 5.23
N LYS A 210 11.45 -21.01 5.85
CA LYS A 210 10.75 -20.66 7.10
C LYS A 210 9.37 -20.07 6.88
N SER A 211 9.15 -19.35 5.78
CA SER A 211 7.87 -18.73 5.48
C SER A 211 6.95 -19.59 4.62
N ASP A 212 7.49 -20.54 3.85
CA ASP A 212 6.78 -21.23 2.77
C ASP A 212 6.21 -20.25 1.71
N ILE A 213 6.93 -19.15 1.50
CA ILE A 213 6.55 -18.07 0.57
C ILE A 213 7.81 -17.69 -0.23
N PRO A 214 7.73 -17.62 -1.57
CA PRO A 214 8.89 -17.33 -2.40
C PRO A 214 9.36 -15.88 -2.28
N VAL A 215 10.66 -15.65 -2.43
CA VAL A 215 11.25 -14.32 -2.63
C VAL A 215 11.27 -14.01 -4.12
N LEU A 216 10.45 -13.05 -4.54
CA LEU A 216 10.26 -12.70 -5.95
C LEU A 216 11.20 -11.60 -6.46
N GLY A 217 11.93 -10.93 -5.55
CA GLY A 217 12.86 -9.85 -5.91
C GLY A 217 13.76 -9.42 -4.75
N VAL A 218 14.93 -8.88 -5.13
CA VAL A 218 15.99 -8.32 -4.26
C VAL A 218 16.44 -6.97 -4.82
#